data_AF-A0A2J6ID37-F1
#
_entry.id   AF-A0A2J6ID37-F1
#
_cell.length_a   1.000
_cell.length_b   1.000
_cell.length_c   1.000
_cell.angle_alpha   90.00
_cell.angle_beta   90.00
_cell.angle_gamma   90.00
#
_symmetry.space_group_name_H-M   'P 1'
#
loop_
_entity.id
_entity.type
_entity.pdbx_description
1 polymer ?
#
loop_
_entity_poly.entity_id
_entity_poly.type
_entity_poly.pdbx_seq_one_letter_code
_entity_poly.pdbx_strand_id
1 'polypeptide(L)'
;MNYNLIILFFLTFGIISCNSKSNDDLEIETPPEHTQFKIINESNESVKVWITLGATPGCIQNVSLIPFITDSTDNLKGYFMLDKNDSTIAYAPSGRGINGNVSFNTPPLNCPNEEFPNGVNLFEFIINNSFQGEFAQETVDISCVSGVNSKIEGKLSGGTQWSATSDHPDVKYMYNGGIDGNKGLVGVYPYGCDTCTGAKSPPACITVSSDKQSTPICNVQRSAKNAGGGIIRIVYKGAL
;
A
#
# COMPACT_ATOMS: atom_id res chain seq x y z
N MET A 1 -30.06 66.47 -22.72
CA MET A 1 -30.40 65.18 -22.08
C MET A 1 -29.31 64.20 -22.45
N ASN A 2 -28.32 64.03 -21.57
CA ASN A 2 -27.23 63.06 -21.73
C ASN A 2 -27.48 61.89 -20.79
N TYR A 3 -27.68 60.70 -21.32
CA TYR A 3 -27.77 59.47 -20.52
C TYR A 3 -26.36 58.87 -20.40
N ASN A 4 -25.80 58.90 -19.19
CA ASN A 4 -24.61 58.14 -18.83
C ASN A 4 -25.01 56.68 -18.62
N LEU A 5 -24.48 55.79 -19.45
CA LEU A 5 -24.61 54.35 -19.31
C LEU A 5 -23.44 53.85 -18.44
N ILE A 6 -23.73 53.52 -17.18
CA ILE A 6 -22.78 52.87 -16.26
C ILE A 6 -22.84 51.36 -16.54
N ILE A 7 -21.78 50.81 -17.14
CA ILE A 7 -21.59 49.37 -17.30
C ILE A 7 -20.88 48.86 -16.05
N LEU A 8 -21.63 48.13 -15.21
CA LEU A 8 -21.10 47.48 -14.01
C LEU A 8 -20.54 46.09 -14.40
N PHE A 9 -19.22 45.94 -14.41
CA PHE A 9 -18.57 44.64 -14.58
C PHE A 9 -18.57 43.90 -13.24
N PHE A 10 -19.42 42.88 -13.10
CA PHE A 10 -19.30 41.89 -12.04
C PHE A 10 -18.18 40.91 -12.42
N LEU A 11 -16.99 41.07 -11.83
CA LEU A 11 -15.99 40.00 -11.79
C LEU A 11 -16.45 38.95 -10.77
N THR A 12 -17.04 37.87 -11.25
CA THR A 12 -17.17 36.64 -10.45
C THR A 12 -15.80 35.98 -10.38
N PHE A 13 -15.15 36.10 -9.22
CA PHE A 13 -14.03 35.23 -8.86
C PHE A 13 -14.56 33.79 -8.76
N GLY A 14 -14.35 33.02 -9.83
CA GLY A 14 -14.47 31.57 -9.77
C GLY A 14 -13.40 31.05 -8.83
N ILE A 15 -13.81 30.65 -7.63
CA ILE A 15 -12.98 29.83 -6.75
C ILE A 15 -12.77 28.52 -7.51
N ILE A 16 -11.59 28.36 -8.11
CA ILE A 16 -11.14 27.08 -8.63
C ILE A 16 -10.95 26.19 -7.41
N SER A 17 -12.00 25.46 -7.06
CA SER A 17 -11.90 24.32 -6.17
C SER A 17 -10.97 23.33 -6.85
N CYS A 18 -9.79 23.10 -6.26
CA CYS A 18 -8.99 21.92 -6.56
C CYS A 18 -9.79 20.70 -6.13
N ASN A 19 -10.68 20.22 -7.01
CA ASN A 19 -11.26 18.90 -6.86
C ASN A 19 -10.13 17.88 -6.97
N SER A 20 -9.94 17.11 -5.90
CA SER A 20 -9.29 15.81 -5.95
C SER A 20 -10.04 14.96 -6.97
N LYS A 21 -9.55 14.94 -8.21
CA LYS A 21 -10.05 13.99 -9.20
C LYS A 21 -9.66 12.60 -8.70
N SER A 22 -10.64 11.83 -8.27
CA SER A 22 -10.47 10.39 -8.20
C SER A 22 -10.27 9.88 -9.64
N ASN A 23 -9.53 8.79 -9.79
CA ASN A 23 -9.33 8.15 -11.10
C ASN A 23 -10.64 7.61 -11.73
N ASP A 24 -11.80 7.78 -11.09
CA ASP A 24 -13.09 7.52 -11.75
C ASP A 24 -13.43 8.61 -12.79
N ASP A 25 -12.87 9.81 -12.68
CA ASP A 25 -13.07 10.92 -13.65
C ASP A 25 -12.07 10.92 -14.81
N LEU A 26 -11.12 9.98 -14.81
CA LEU A 26 -10.21 9.72 -15.91
C LEU A 26 -10.55 8.32 -16.42
N GLU A 27 -11.28 8.23 -17.53
CA GLU A 27 -11.61 6.98 -18.25
C GLU A 27 -10.35 6.23 -18.75
N ILE A 28 -9.42 5.91 -17.86
CA ILE A 28 -8.37 4.95 -18.18
C ILE A 28 -8.96 3.60 -17.87
N GLU A 29 -9.52 2.95 -18.89
CA GLU A 29 -9.89 1.54 -18.80
C GLU A 29 -8.63 0.75 -18.41
N THR A 30 -8.55 0.38 -17.14
CA THR A 30 -7.51 -0.54 -16.67
C THR A 30 -7.62 -1.84 -17.44
N PRO A 31 -6.52 -2.36 -18.00
CA PRO A 31 -6.53 -3.66 -18.63
C PRO A 31 -7.09 -4.70 -17.65
N PRO A 32 -8.11 -5.48 -18.03
CA PRO A 32 -8.79 -6.41 -17.12
C PRO A 32 -7.84 -7.46 -16.52
N GLU A 33 -6.70 -7.70 -17.16
CA GLU A 33 -5.64 -8.60 -16.72
C GLU A 33 -4.65 -8.01 -15.70
N HIS A 34 -4.68 -6.70 -15.43
CA HIS A 34 -3.74 -6.08 -14.48
C HIS A 34 -4.27 -6.03 -13.06
N THR A 35 -3.42 -6.45 -12.14
CA THR A 35 -3.63 -6.27 -10.71
C THR A 35 -3.43 -4.80 -10.37
N GLN A 36 -4.40 -4.24 -9.66
CA GLN A 36 -4.40 -2.85 -9.19
C GLN A 36 -4.17 -2.83 -7.68
N PHE A 37 -3.60 -1.73 -7.17
CA PHE A 37 -3.60 -1.47 -5.74
C PHE A 37 -4.37 -0.18 -5.45
N LYS A 38 -5.22 -0.25 -4.43
CA LYS A 38 -6.08 0.84 -3.95
C LYS A 38 -5.72 1.13 -2.50
N ILE A 39 -5.36 2.37 -2.17
CA ILE A 39 -5.09 2.78 -0.79
C ILE A 39 -6.33 3.51 -0.26
N ILE A 40 -6.79 3.15 0.93
CA ILE A 40 -8.03 3.64 1.51
C ILE A 40 -7.74 4.13 2.93
N ASN A 41 -8.23 5.31 3.28
CA ASN A 41 -8.22 5.82 4.65
C ASN A 41 -9.63 5.68 5.24
N GLU A 42 -9.89 4.64 6.04
CA GLU A 42 -11.16 4.46 6.75
C GLU A 42 -11.11 5.02 8.19
N SER A 43 -10.14 5.88 8.49
CA SER A 43 -10.04 6.58 9.78
C SER A 43 -10.82 7.90 9.77
N ASN A 44 -10.86 8.57 10.92
CA ASN A 44 -11.50 9.87 11.09
C ASN A 44 -10.59 11.08 10.83
N GLU A 45 -9.33 10.86 10.45
CA GLU A 45 -8.30 11.90 10.25
C GLU A 45 -7.59 11.73 8.90
N SER A 46 -7.05 12.82 8.33
CA SER A 46 -6.19 12.70 7.15
C SER A 46 -4.86 12.06 7.53
N VAL A 47 -4.31 11.24 6.65
CA VAL A 47 -3.07 10.50 6.91
C VAL A 47 -2.02 10.79 5.83
N LYS A 48 -0.76 10.93 6.24
CA LYS A 48 0.35 10.96 5.29
C LYS A 48 0.69 9.54 4.89
N VAL A 49 0.56 9.21 3.61
CA VAL A 49 0.85 7.89 3.07
C VAL A 49 2.20 7.94 2.36
N TRP A 50 3.09 7.03 2.73
CA TRP A 50 4.39 6.86 2.11
C TRP A 50 4.39 5.62 1.22
N ILE A 51 4.98 5.73 0.04
CA ILE A 51 5.28 4.62 -0.84
C ILE A 51 6.79 4.54 -1.03
N THR A 52 7.35 3.36 -0.80
CA THR A 52 8.74 3.05 -1.13
C THR A 52 8.78 1.89 -2.12
N LEU A 53 9.26 2.15 -3.33
CA LEU A 53 9.44 1.15 -4.37
C LEU A 53 10.72 0.35 -4.16
N GLY A 54 10.69 -0.93 -4.50
CA GLY A 54 11.90 -1.76 -4.55
C GLY A 54 12.63 -1.61 -5.90
N ALA A 55 13.95 -1.81 -5.85
CA ALA A 55 14.83 -1.71 -7.02
C ALA A 55 14.82 -2.98 -7.91
N THR A 56 13.62 -3.54 -8.16
CA THR A 56 13.46 -4.78 -8.93
C THR A 56 13.44 -4.48 -10.44
N PRO A 57 14.38 -5.04 -11.24
CA PRO A 57 14.35 -4.87 -12.69
C PRO A 57 13.02 -5.33 -13.30
N GLY A 58 12.45 -4.53 -14.21
CA GLY A 58 11.13 -4.79 -14.80
C GLY A 58 9.95 -4.18 -14.02
N CYS A 59 10.15 -3.73 -12.78
CA CYS A 59 9.17 -2.93 -12.05
C CYS A 59 9.27 -1.43 -12.40
N ILE A 60 8.28 -0.65 -11.99
CA ILE A 60 8.40 0.81 -11.90
C ILE A 60 9.59 1.16 -11.00
N GLN A 61 10.41 2.10 -11.43
CA GLN A 61 11.62 2.57 -10.74
C GLN A 61 11.62 4.09 -10.48
N ASN A 62 10.46 4.72 -10.71
CA ASN A 62 10.23 6.11 -10.37
C ASN A 62 8.85 6.24 -9.70
N VAL A 63 8.83 6.58 -8.42
CA VAL A 63 7.63 6.74 -7.59
C VAL A 63 6.73 7.87 -8.09
N SER A 64 7.29 8.88 -8.78
CA SER A 64 6.51 9.97 -9.37
C SER A 64 5.61 9.51 -10.52
N LEU A 65 5.74 8.27 -11.00
CA LEU A 65 4.84 7.67 -11.98
C LEU A 65 3.54 7.14 -11.35
N ILE A 66 3.44 7.15 -10.02
CA ILE A 66 2.20 6.82 -9.31
C ILE A 66 1.36 8.10 -9.21
N PRO A 67 0.13 8.13 -9.76
CA PRO A 67 -0.58 9.37 -10.12
C PRO A 67 -0.94 10.27 -8.93
N PHE A 68 -1.01 9.72 -7.72
CA PHE A 68 -1.39 10.45 -6.52
C PHE A 68 -0.21 10.86 -5.64
N ILE A 69 1.04 10.55 -6.04
CA ILE A 69 2.23 11.02 -5.31
C ILE A 69 2.37 12.53 -5.51
N THR A 70 2.38 13.28 -4.41
CA THR A 70 2.48 14.75 -4.44
C THR A 70 3.90 15.25 -4.23
N ASP A 71 4.74 14.46 -3.55
CA ASP A 71 6.13 14.80 -3.26
C ASP A 71 7.00 13.54 -3.27
N SER A 72 8.24 13.66 -3.73
CA SER A 72 9.21 12.57 -3.88
C SER A 72 10.52 12.97 -3.22
N THR A 73 10.98 12.15 -2.26
CA THR A 73 12.27 12.39 -1.59
C THR A 73 13.44 11.83 -2.40
N ASP A 74 13.18 10.80 -3.19
CA ASP A 74 14.10 10.22 -4.17
C ASP A 74 13.29 9.49 -5.27
N ASN A 75 13.98 8.79 -6.18
CA ASN A 75 13.33 8.07 -7.27
C ASN A 75 12.40 6.95 -6.79
N LEU A 76 12.67 6.32 -5.66
CA LEU A 76 11.92 5.17 -5.16
C LEU A 76 10.95 5.54 -4.05
N LYS A 77 11.11 6.71 -3.42
CA LYS A 77 10.35 7.10 -2.24
C LYS A 77 9.63 8.41 -2.42
N GLY A 78 8.33 8.39 -2.14
CA GLY A 78 7.47 9.56 -2.18
C GLY A 78 6.27 9.40 -1.26
N TYR A 79 5.51 10.48 -1.12
CA TYR A 79 4.36 10.53 -0.25
C TYR A 79 3.24 11.42 -0.80
N PHE A 80 2.07 11.27 -0.18
CA PHE A 80 0.91 12.10 -0.40
C PHE A 80 0.05 12.16 0.86
N MET A 81 -0.86 13.12 0.92
CA MET A 81 -1.89 13.18 1.96
C MET A 81 -3.16 12.49 1.45
N LEU A 82 -3.73 11.60 2.26
CA LEU A 82 -5.01 10.96 1.98
C LEU A 82 -6.03 11.40 3.03
N ASP A 83 -7.07 12.09 2.58
CA ASP A 83 -8.10 12.59 3.48
C ASP A 83 -8.92 11.45 4.12
N LYS A 84 -9.56 11.78 5.24
CA LYS A 84 -10.42 10.83 5.96
C LYS A 84 -11.53 10.31 5.03
N ASN A 85 -11.77 9.01 5.06
CA ASN A 85 -12.75 8.31 4.22
C ASN A 85 -12.53 8.45 2.70
N ASP A 86 -11.31 8.81 2.28
CA ASP A 86 -10.93 8.91 0.87
C ASP A 86 -10.13 7.67 0.42
N SER A 87 -9.96 7.54 -0.90
CA SER A 87 -9.19 6.46 -1.51
C SER A 87 -8.51 6.85 -2.81
N THR A 88 -7.35 6.23 -3.08
CA THR A 88 -6.63 6.34 -4.34
C THR A 88 -6.49 4.98 -5.01
N ILE A 89 -6.25 4.95 -6.31
CA ILE A 89 -6.03 3.71 -7.06
C ILE A 89 -4.89 3.89 -8.07
N ALA A 90 -4.05 2.88 -8.21
CA ALA A 90 -3.00 2.84 -9.21
C ALA A 90 -2.78 1.41 -9.73
N TYR A 91 -2.15 1.34 -10.89
CA TYR A 91 -1.77 0.11 -11.56
C TYR A 91 -0.49 0.37 -12.37
N ALA A 92 0.18 -0.71 -12.75
CA ALA A 92 1.43 -0.61 -13.48
C ALA A 92 1.16 -0.28 -14.96
N PRO A 93 2.03 0.50 -15.62
CA PRO A 93 2.05 0.53 -17.08
C PRO A 93 2.23 -0.87 -17.66
N SER A 94 1.64 -1.14 -18.83
CA SER A 94 1.74 -2.44 -19.49
C SER A 94 3.19 -2.91 -19.66
N GLY A 95 3.42 -4.18 -19.32
CA GLY A 95 4.74 -4.81 -19.37
C GLY A 95 5.66 -4.44 -18.20
N ARG A 96 5.18 -3.71 -17.18
CA ARG A 96 5.92 -3.45 -15.94
C ARG A 96 5.19 -3.98 -14.71
N GLY A 97 5.96 -4.33 -13.71
CA GLY A 97 5.44 -4.67 -12.38
C GLY A 97 5.46 -3.47 -11.43
N ILE A 98 4.92 -3.66 -10.23
CA ILE A 98 5.15 -2.76 -9.10
C ILE A 98 5.60 -3.60 -7.93
N ASN A 99 6.68 -3.19 -7.27
CA ASN A 99 7.21 -3.82 -6.07
C ASN A 99 7.55 -2.72 -5.07
N GLY A 100 7.20 -2.92 -3.81
CA GLY A 100 7.48 -1.94 -2.78
C GLY A 100 6.65 -2.16 -1.52
N ASN A 101 6.54 -1.09 -0.74
CA ASN A 101 5.72 -1.06 0.46
C ASN A 101 4.95 0.26 0.61
N VAL A 102 3.89 0.19 1.41
CA VAL A 102 3.13 1.32 1.91
C VAL A 102 3.32 1.43 3.42
N SER A 103 3.57 2.63 3.92
CA SER A 103 3.55 2.95 5.35
C SER A 103 2.76 4.23 5.62
N PHE A 104 2.25 4.37 6.83
CA PHE A 104 1.43 5.51 7.25
C PHE A 104 2.19 6.40 8.24
N ASN A 105 1.98 7.70 8.13
CA ASN A 105 2.58 8.81 8.88
C ASN A 105 4.07 9.08 8.61
N THR A 106 4.88 8.04 8.45
CA THR A 106 6.34 8.12 8.26
C THR A 106 6.80 7.20 7.12
N PRO A 107 7.94 7.48 6.44
CA PRO A 107 8.58 6.46 5.63
C PRO A 107 8.95 5.23 6.48
N PRO A 108 9.27 4.09 5.85
CA PRO A 108 9.74 2.90 6.56
C PRO A 108 10.90 3.22 7.49
N LEU A 109 10.81 2.72 8.73
CA LEU A 109 11.86 2.80 9.74
C LEU A 109 12.22 1.39 10.18
N ASN A 110 13.52 1.10 10.28
CA ASN A 110 13.99 -0.20 10.77
C ASN A 110 14.00 -0.29 12.30
N CYS A 111 13.90 0.84 12.98
CA CYS A 111 14.01 0.93 14.44
C CYS A 111 12.92 1.87 14.98
N PRO A 112 12.33 1.54 16.14
CA PRO A 112 11.56 2.51 16.91
C PRO A 112 12.37 3.76 17.24
N ASN A 113 11.67 4.89 17.39
CA ASN A 113 12.23 6.16 17.81
C ASN A 113 11.26 6.90 18.74
N GLU A 114 11.57 8.15 19.13
CA GLU A 114 10.72 8.92 20.06
C GLU A 114 9.31 9.19 19.51
N GLU A 115 9.15 9.36 18.20
CA GLU A 115 7.86 9.62 17.55
C GLU A 115 7.06 8.33 17.31
N PHE A 116 7.76 7.23 17.01
CA PHE A 116 7.21 5.90 16.75
C PHE A 116 7.85 4.90 17.72
N PRO A 117 7.47 4.93 19.02
CA PRO A 117 8.10 4.11 20.06
C PRO A 117 7.84 2.61 19.89
N ASN A 118 6.79 2.25 19.16
CA ASN A 118 6.48 0.86 18.78
C ASN A 118 6.98 0.51 17.38
N GLY A 119 7.75 1.38 16.71
CA GLY A 119 8.23 1.22 15.34
C GLY A 119 7.13 1.38 14.28
N VAL A 120 7.38 0.89 13.07
CA VAL A 120 6.51 1.14 11.89
C VAL A 120 6.24 -0.17 11.17
N ASN A 121 4.96 -0.48 10.95
CA ASN A 121 4.55 -1.61 10.12
C ASN A 121 4.34 -1.18 8.67
N LEU A 122 4.51 -2.13 7.76
CA LEU A 122 4.44 -1.94 6.32
C LEU A 122 3.36 -2.83 5.71
N PHE A 123 2.73 -2.40 4.64
CA PHE A 123 2.10 -3.32 3.69
C PHE A 123 3.07 -3.54 2.53
N GLU A 124 3.58 -4.75 2.36
CA GLU A 124 4.55 -5.08 1.32
C GLU A 124 3.87 -5.77 0.14
N PHE A 125 4.36 -5.52 -1.07
CA PHE A 125 3.76 -6.09 -2.27
C PHE A 125 4.72 -6.23 -3.45
N ILE A 126 4.44 -7.22 -4.30
CA ILE A 126 4.88 -7.30 -5.69
C ILE A 126 3.72 -7.78 -6.57
N ILE A 127 3.43 -7.03 -7.63
CA ILE A 127 2.32 -7.31 -8.55
C ILE A 127 2.71 -7.09 -10.01
N ASN A 128 1.97 -7.74 -10.92
CA ASN A 128 2.20 -7.72 -12.36
C ASN A 128 3.65 -8.10 -12.74
N ASN A 129 4.24 -9.04 -12.01
CA ASN A 129 5.64 -9.45 -12.13
C ASN A 129 5.85 -10.72 -12.98
N SER A 130 4.96 -11.00 -13.93
CA SER A 130 5.06 -12.18 -14.81
C SER A 130 6.35 -12.22 -15.65
N PHE A 131 7.00 -11.07 -15.87
CA PHE A 131 8.30 -10.98 -16.51
C PHE A 131 9.44 -11.66 -15.72
N GLN A 132 9.24 -12.01 -14.45
CA GLN A 132 10.23 -12.75 -13.65
C GLN A 132 10.27 -14.26 -13.98
N GLY A 133 9.42 -14.72 -14.89
CA GLY A 133 9.46 -16.08 -15.44
C GLY A 133 8.26 -16.94 -15.02
N GLU A 134 8.35 -18.23 -15.33
CA GLU A 134 7.23 -19.18 -15.19
C GLU A 134 6.70 -19.31 -13.75
N PHE A 135 7.59 -19.22 -12.76
CA PHE A 135 7.25 -19.37 -11.35
C PHE A 135 7.02 -18.05 -10.62
N ALA A 136 6.99 -16.93 -11.33
CA ALA A 136 6.74 -15.62 -10.74
C ALA A 136 5.41 -15.62 -9.97
N GLN A 137 5.45 -15.11 -8.74
CA GLN A 137 4.29 -14.95 -7.88
C GLN A 137 4.05 -13.47 -7.62
N GLU A 138 2.81 -13.02 -7.74
CA GLU A 138 2.40 -11.81 -7.03
C GLU A 138 2.36 -12.17 -5.54
N THR A 139 2.80 -11.25 -4.69
CA THR A 139 2.87 -11.50 -3.24
C THR A 139 2.50 -10.23 -2.51
N VAL A 140 1.79 -10.40 -1.40
CA VAL A 140 1.42 -9.35 -0.46
C VAL A 140 1.56 -9.85 0.97
N ASP A 141 1.89 -8.94 1.88
CA ASP A 141 1.91 -9.18 3.32
C ASP A 141 1.80 -7.87 4.11
N ILE A 142 1.50 -7.98 5.39
CA ILE A 142 1.65 -6.91 6.38
C ILE A 142 2.85 -7.25 7.26
N SER A 143 3.87 -6.41 7.21
CA SER A 143 5.13 -6.61 7.90
C SER A 143 5.17 -5.77 9.17
N CYS A 144 5.02 -6.45 10.32
CA CYS A 144 5.21 -5.85 11.64
C CYS A 144 6.65 -6.04 12.14
N VAL A 145 7.57 -6.54 11.30
CA VAL A 145 8.95 -6.89 11.67
C VAL A 145 9.65 -5.74 12.36
N SER A 146 9.51 -4.53 11.81
CA SER A 146 10.14 -3.30 12.30
C SER A 146 9.31 -2.51 13.31
N GLY A 147 8.18 -3.08 13.75
CA GLY A 147 7.26 -2.46 14.70
C GLY A 147 5.85 -2.30 14.15
N VAL A 148 5.00 -1.60 14.90
CA VAL A 148 3.60 -1.36 14.57
C VAL A 148 3.20 0.05 15.03
N ASN A 149 2.85 0.93 14.08
CA ASN A 149 2.28 2.25 14.38
C ASN A 149 0.82 2.40 13.91
N SER A 150 0.34 1.47 13.06
CA SER A 150 -0.93 1.61 12.38
C SER A 150 -1.69 0.30 12.32
N LYS A 151 -3.03 0.38 12.32
CA LYS A 151 -3.89 -0.73 11.94
C LYS A 151 -4.06 -0.74 10.42
N ILE A 152 -3.58 -1.79 9.78
CA ILE A 152 -3.63 -2.01 8.34
C ILE A 152 -4.50 -3.24 8.06
N GLU A 153 -5.44 -3.12 7.11
CA GLU A 153 -6.13 -4.27 6.51
C GLU A 153 -5.72 -4.44 5.05
N GLY A 154 -5.62 -5.68 4.59
CA GLY A 154 -5.53 -6.05 3.18
C GLY A 154 -6.82 -6.73 2.73
N LYS A 155 -7.49 -6.22 1.69
CA LYS A 155 -8.68 -6.86 1.09
C LYS A 155 -8.37 -7.24 -0.36
N LEU A 156 -8.43 -8.52 -0.67
CA LEU A 156 -8.01 -9.09 -1.96
C LEU A 156 -9.24 -9.54 -2.77
N SER A 157 -9.32 -9.14 -4.03
CA SER A 157 -10.48 -9.43 -4.89
C SER A 157 -10.13 -9.49 -6.37
N GLY A 158 -10.91 -10.27 -7.14
CA GLY A 158 -10.71 -10.43 -8.58
C GLY A 158 -9.53 -11.34 -8.94
N GLY A 159 -9.46 -11.72 -10.21
CA GLY A 159 -8.44 -12.63 -10.71
C GLY A 159 -8.49 -14.03 -10.09
N THR A 160 -7.34 -14.72 -10.10
CA THR A 160 -7.17 -16.01 -9.45
C THR A 160 -7.00 -15.88 -7.93
N GLN A 161 -7.29 -16.98 -7.23
CA GLN A 161 -7.25 -17.04 -5.76
C GLN A 161 -5.86 -16.74 -5.23
N TRP A 162 -5.82 -15.94 -4.17
CA TRP A 162 -4.64 -15.72 -3.36
C TRP A 162 -4.55 -16.82 -2.30
N SER A 163 -3.37 -17.37 -2.08
CA SER A 163 -3.14 -18.43 -1.10
C SER A 163 -1.91 -18.12 -0.27
N ALA A 164 -1.92 -18.50 1.01
CA ALA A 164 -0.68 -18.52 1.80
C ALA A 164 -0.06 -19.91 1.81
N THR A 165 -0.90 -20.93 1.95
CA THR A 165 -0.54 -22.35 1.97
C THR A 165 -1.70 -23.19 1.44
N SER A 166 -1.54 -24.52 1.36
CA SER A 166 -2.66 -25.44 1.07
C SER A 166 -3.80 -25.36 2.08
N ASP A 167 -3.50 -24.99 3.33
CA ASP A 167 -4.50 -24.84 4.40
C ASP A 167 -5.19 -23.48 4.37
N HIS A 168 -4.64 -22.53 3.60
CA HIS A 168 -5.20 -21.21 3.35
C HIS A 168 -5.25 -20.92 1.84
N PRO A 169 -6.08 -21.65 1.07
CA PRO A 169 -6.07 -21.62 -0.39
C PRO A 169 -6.81 -20.42 -1.02
N ASP A 170 -7.61 -19.68 -0.24
CA ASP A 170 -8.45 -18.56 -0.72
C ASP A 170 -8.46 -17.40 0.28
N VAL A 171 -7.31 -16.75 0.44
CA VAL A 171 -7.14 -15.59 1.31
C VAL A 171 -7.76 -14.35 0.66
N LYS A 172 -8.79 -13.80 1.31
CA LYS A 172 -9.47 -12.57 0.87
C LYS A 172 -9.21 -11.38 1.77
N TYR A 173 -8.70 -11.63 2.97
CA TYR A 173 -8.58 -10.65 4.03
C TYR A 173 -7.33 -10.90 4.86
N MET A 174 -6.61 -9.83 5.18
CA MET A 174 -5.45 -9.78 6.07
C MET A 174 -5.61 -8.59 7.01
N TYR A 175 -5.08 -8.68 8.23
CA TYR A 175 -5.12 -7.59 9.20
C TYR A 175 -4.02 -7.80 10.25
N ASN A 176 -3.33 -6.74 10.67
CA ASN A 176 -2.37 -6.81 11.78
C ASN A 176 -3.01 -6.46 13.13
N GLY A 177 -2.58 -7.14 14.18
CA GLY A 177 -2.82 -6.72 15.57
C GLY A 177 -1.86 -5.61 16.02
N GLY A 178 -1.78 -5.43 17.35
CA GLY A 178 -0.71 -4.65 17.97
C GLY A 178 0.64 -5.37 17.88
N ILE A 179 1.66 -4.86 18.57
CA ILE A 179 3.03 -5.38 18.52
C ILE A 179 3.13 -6.90 18.85
N ASP A 180 2.33 -7.38 19.81
CA ASP A 180 2.28 -8.79 20.26
C ASP A 180 0.94 -9.48 19.96
N GLY A 181 0.30 -9.14 18.84
CA GLY A 181 -1.01 -9.69 18.46
C GLY A 181 -1.09 -10.20 17.04
N ASN A 182 -0.01 -10.77 16.50
CA ASN A 182 0.11 -11.13 15.09
C ASN A 182 0.22 -12.63 14.82
N LYS A 183 0.43 -13.45 15.85
CA LYS A 183 0.46 -14.91 15.70
C LYS A 183 -0.88 -15.48 15.24
N GLY A 184 -0.81 -16.41 14.31
CA GLY A 184 -1.94 -17.04 13.65
C GLY A 184 -2.61 -16.18 12.58
N LEU A 185 -2.20 -14.92 12.41
CA LEU A 185 -2.75 -14.04 11.38
C LEU A 185 -2.10 -14.32 10.02
N VAL A 186 -2.89 -14.82 9.08
CA VAL A 186 -2.47 -15.08 7.70
C VAL A 186 -2.12 -13.75 7.02
N GLY A 187 -1.00 -13.74 6.29
CA GLY A 187 -0.54 -12.54 5.61
C GLY A 187 0.22 -11.56 6.49
N VAL A 188 0.64 -11.95 7.71
CA VAL A 188 1.28 -11.03 8.65
C VAL A 188 2.59 -11.59 9.21
N TYR A 189 3.68 -10.82 9.06
CA TYR A 189 4.95 -11.08 9.75
C TYR A 189 4.93 -10.45 11.15
N PRO A 190 5.09 -11.23 12.23
CA PRO A 190 5.14 -10.69 13.59
C PRO A 190 6.37 -9.84 13.89
N TYR A 191 6.32 -9.09 14.99
CA TYR A 191 7.42 -8.21 15.42
C TYR A 191 8.73 -8.96 15.62
N GLY A 192 9.80 -8.42 15.02
CA GLY A 192 11.13 -9.02 15.04
C GLY A 192 11.26 -10.37 14.31
N CYS A 193 10.26 -10.80 13.55
CA CYS A 193 10.29 -12.05 12.78
C CYS A 193 10.51 -11.77 11.28
N ASP A 194 11.76 -11.61 10.84
CA ASP A 194 12.11 -11.41 9.42
C ASP A 194 12.10 -12.72 8.59
N THR A 195 11.75 -13.83 9.24
CA THR A 195 11.28 -15.04 8.56
C THR A 195 9.90 -15.38 9.12
N CYS A 196 9.00 -15.93 8.32
CA CYS A 196 7.61 -16.05 8.77
C CYS A 196 7.45 -16.81 10.10
N THR A 197 8.28 -17.84 10.34
CA THR A 197 8.23 -18.69 11.53
C THR A 197 9.35 -18.41 12.54
N GLY A 198 10.11 -17.32 12.39
CA GLY A 198 11.22 -17.01 13.28
C GLY A 198 12.02 -15.78 12.87
N ALA A 199 13.29 -15.77 13.24
CA ALA A 199 14.19 -14.65 12.93
C ALA A 199 15.53 -15.17 12.40
N LYS A 200 16.05 -14.53 11.36
CA LYS A 200 17.38 -14.78 10.79
C LYS A 200 18.29 -13.57 10.99
N SER A 201 17.83 -12.38 10.64
CA SER A 201 18.58 -11.13 10.67
C SER A 201 17.65 -9.91 10.80
N PRO A 202 16.78 -9.86 11.83
CA PRO A 202 15.94 -8.68 12.05
C PRO A 202 16.80 -7.46 12.38
N PRO A 203 16.25 -6.23 12.29
CA PRO A 203 16.96 -5.02 12.66
C PRO A 203 17.59 -5.13 14.07
N ALA A 204 18.85 -4.70 14.21
CA ALA A 204 19.63 -4.90 15.45
C ALA A 204 19.04 -4.20 16.69
N CYS A 205 18.19 -3.22 16.48
CA CYS A 205 17.47 -2.45 17.51
C CYS A 205 16.16 -3.12 17.98
N ILE A 206 15.83 -4.29 17.43
CA ILE A 206 14.58 -5.01 17.69
C ILE A 206 14.87 -6.32 18.39
N THR A 207 14.02 -6.66 19.37
CA THR A 207 14.02 -7.97 20.01
C THR A 207 12.97 -8.85 19.34
N VAL A 208 13.35 -10.07 18.97
CA VAL A 208 12.45 -11.05 18.36
C VAL A 208 11.27 -11.32 19.30
N SER A 209 10.04 -11.11 18.83
CA SER A 209 8.85 -11.39 19.63
C SER A 209 8.70 -12.90 19.86
N SER A 210 8.14 -13.26 21.02
CA SER A 210 7.65 -14.62 21.26
C SER A 210 6.46 -15.00 20.37
N ASP A 211 5.83 -14.02 19.72
CA ASP A 211 4.61 -14.13 18.92
C ASP A 211 4.84 -14.57 17.45
N LYS A 212 5.87 -15.40 17.22
CA LYS A 212 6.18 -15.94 15.88
C LYS A 212 5.09 -16.88 15.34
N GLN A 213 4.96 -16.97 14.02
CA GLN A 213 4.09 -17.98 13.41
C GLN A 213 4.62 -19.39 13.64
N SER A 214 3.72 -20.35 13.75
CA SER A 214 4.07 -21.78 13.78
C SER A 214 4.23 -22.39 12.38
N THR A 215 3.66 -21.76 11.36
CA THR A 215 3.64 -22.23 9.96
C THR A 215 3.88 -21.06 9.00
N PRO A 216 4.37 -21.29 7.77
CA PRO A 216 4.76 -20.23 6.84
C PRO A 216 3.54 -19.58 6.16
N ILE A 217 2.73 -18.83 6.92
CA ILE A 217 1.46 -18.22 6.46
C ILE A 217 1.55 -16.71 6.16
N CYS A 218 2.74 -16.11 6.24
CA CYS A 218 2.91 -14.65 6.21
C CYS A 218 2.88 -14.06 4.80
N ASN A 219 3.34 -14.80 3.79
CA ASN A 219 3.25 -14.36 2.40
C ASN A 219 1.94 -14.88 1.81
N VAL A 220 1.11 -13.97 1.32
CA VAL A 220 -0.09 -14.31 0.55
C VAL A 220 0.24 -14.09 -0.92
N GLN A 221 0.08 -15.14 -1.73
CA GLN A 221 0.62 -15.18 -3.07
C GLN A 221 -0.33 -15.84 -4.08
N ARG A 222 -0.13 -15.50 -5.35
CA ARG A 222 -0.75 -16.17 -6.49
C ARG A 222 0.18 -16.12 -7.70
N SER A 223 -0.06 -16.97 -8.69
CA SER A 223 0.72 -16.95 -9.93
C SER A 223 0.60 -15.59 -10.64
N ALA A 224 1.73 -14.95 -10.93
CA ALA A 224 1.75 -13.69 -11.66
C ALA A 224 1.34 -13.86 -13.13
N LYS A 225 1.69 -14.99 -13.73
CA LYS A 225 1.31 -15.30 -15.13
C LYS A 225 -0.20 -15.52 -15.27
N ASN A 226 -0.83 -16.11 -14.25
CA ASN A 226 -2.24 -16.47 -14.25
C ASN A 226 -3.07 -15.55 -13.33
N ALA A 227 -2.56 -14.37 -12.96
CA ALA A 227 -3.19 -13.49 -11.98
C ALA A 227 -4.62 -13.09 -12.40
N GLY A 228 -4.84 -12.83 -13.69
CA GLY A 228 -6.16 -12.47 -14.22
C GLY A 228 -6.71 -11.16 -13.67
N GLY A 229 -5.83 -10.24 -13.27
CA GLY A 229 -6.16 -8.93 -12.71
C GLY A 229 -6.72 -8.96 -11.30
N GLY A 230 -7.49 -7.94 -10.95
CA GLY A 230 -8.09 -7.76 -9.63
C GLY A 230 -7.58 -6.53 -8.88
N ILE A 231 -8.01 -6.38 -7.63
CA ILE A 231 -7.71 -5.21 -6.79
C ILE A 231 -7.26 -5.67 -5.42
N ILE A 232 -6.08 -5.20 -5.00
CA ILE A 232 -5.58 -5.23 -3.63
C ILE A 232 -5.98 -3.90 -2.97
N ARG A 233 -6.76 -3.95 -1.90
CA ARG A 233 -7.09 -2.76 -1.10
C ARG A 233 -6.24 -2.75 0.16
N ILE A 234 -5.44 -1.71 0.33
CA ILE A 234 -4.64 -1.43 1.52
C ILE A 234 -5.39 -0.39 2.33
N VAL A 235 -5.92 -0.78 3.49
CA VAL A 235 -6.82 0.05 4.27
C VAL A 235 -6.14 0.49 5.55
N TYR A 236 -6.01 1.80 5.73
CA TYR A 236 -5.63 2.41 7.00
C TYR A 236 -6.85 2.57 7.90
N LYS A 237 -6.79 1.99 9.11
CA LYS A 237 -7.87 2.02 10.11
C LYS A 237 -7.59 2.99 11.27
N GLY A 238 -6.46 3.69 11.23
CA GLY A 238 -6.00 4.58 12.29
C GLY A 238 -4.66 4.17 12.90
N ALA A 239 -4.08 5.09 13.66
CA ALA A 239 -2.86 4.85 14.43
C ALA A 239 -3.13 3.91 15.63
N LEU A 240 -2.05 3.37 16.20
CA LEU A 240 -2.03 2.53 17.40
C LEU A 240 -1.37 3.23 18.59
#